data_AF-A0A4R5K1D0-F1
#
_entry.id   AF-A0A4R5K1D0-F1
#
_cell.length_a   1.000
_cell.length_b   1.000
_cell.length_c   1.000
_cell.angle_alpha   90.00
_cell.angle_beta   90.00
_cell.angle_gamma   90.00
#
_symmetry.space_group_name_H-M   'P 1'
#
loop_
_entity.id
_entity.type
_entity.pdbx_description
1 polymer ?
#
loop_
_entity_poly.entity_id
_entity_poly.type
_entity_poly.pdbx_seq_one_letter_code
_entity_poly.pdbx_strand_id
1 'polypeptide(L)'
;MKNEIKAILAATMMITAFSANAAFRVQIPLEIDGGGHLPNRSIVFTGITETTPPEPETPQRSLVSQVSFFEDVVTYKGFYSANKASKIYTYPNMMIVETILESGRDYYLSNTGFDCVYTANVCTMNISKASGGCVVSDASLSGIKTELIFKTPAVGNACLNQTFGNAANGFAKSYQDIKIYDGK
;
A
#
# COMPACT_ATOMS: atom_id res chain seq x y z
N MET A 1 -32.87 -6.91 35.46
CA MET A 1 -32.19 -6.75 34.15
C MET A 1 -31.29 -7.95 33.93
N LYS A 2 -31.49 -8.68 32.82
CA LYS A 2 -30.85 -9.98 32.54
C LYS A 2 -29.33 -9.81 32.32
N ASN A 3 -28.54 -10.74 32.87
CA ASN A 3 -27.07 -10.73 32.83
C ASN A 3 -26.48 -10.73 31.40
N GLU A 4 -27.28 -11.08 30.39
CA GLU A 4 -26.89 -11.14 28.99
C GLU A 4 -26.66 -9.76 28.35
N ILE A 5 -27.36 -8.71 28.80
CA ILE A 5 -27.20 -7.35 28.26
C ILE A 5 -25.89 -6.72 28.74
N LYS A 6 -25.40 -7.10 29.93
CA LYS A 6 -24.13 -6.60 30.48
C LYS A 6 -22.92 -7.15 29.70
N ALA A 7 -23.01 -8.36 29.17
CA ALA A 7 -21.92 -8.99 28.42
C ALA A 7 -21.69 -8.32 27.05
N ILE A 8 -22.76 -7.88 26.38
CA ILE A 8 -22.68 -7.25 25.06
C ILE A 8 -22.02 -5.86 25.16
N LEU A 9 -22.29 -5.10 26.23
CA LEU A 9 -21.68 -3.76 26.43
C LEU A 9 -20.18 -3.83 26.75
N ALA A 10 -19.72 -4.91 27.38
CA ALA A 10 -18.30 -5.12 27.66
C ALA A 10 -17.50 -5.53 26.42
N ALA A 11 -18.13 -6.24 25.47
CA ALA A 11 -17.48 -6.68 24.23
C ALA A 11 -17.27 -5.53 23.23
N THR A 12 -18.17 -4.54 23.18
CA THR A 12 -18.02 -3.37 22.30
C THR A 12 -16.90 -2.41 22.73
N MET A 13 -16.55 -2.36 24.02
CA MET A 13 -15.43 -1.53 24.50
C MET A 13 -14.05 -2.13 24.20
N MET A 14 -13.95 -3.46 23.96
CA MET A 14 -12.66 -4.08 23.63
C MET A 14 -12.26 -3.92 22.16
N ILE A 15 -13.20 -3.58 21.28
CA ILE A 15 -12.93 -3.52 19.82
C ILE A 15 -12.38 -2.14 19.41
N THR A 16 -12.56 -1.09 20.21
CA THR A 16 -12.04 0.25 19.90
C THR A 16 -10.59 0.48 20.35
N ALA A 17 -9.97 -0.49 21.01
CA ALA A 17 -8.60 -0.35 21.55
C ALA A 17 -7.49 -0.58 20.50
N PHE A 18 -7.81 -0.97 19.27
CA PHE A 18 -6.81 -1.29 18.24
C PHE A 18 -6.93 -0.45 16.95
N SER A 19 -7.53 0.74 17.02
CA SER A 19 -7.55 1.65 15.88
C SER A 19 -7.11 3.05 16.28
N ALA A 20 -5.98 3.45 15.69
CA ALA A 20 -5.39 4.78 15.66
C ALA A 20 -4.73 5.26 16.95
N ASN A 21 -3.40 5.32 16.92
CA ASN A 21 -2.60 6.23 17.74
C ASN A 21 -2.96 7.67 17.37
N ALA A 22 -4.11 8.16 17.84
CA ALA A 22 -4.41 9.58 17.82
C ALA A 22 -3.62 10.22 18.97
N ALA A 23 -2.52 10.90 18.65
CA ALA A 23 -1.86 11.77 19.59
C ALA A 23 -2.89 12.79 20.11
N PHE A 24 -3.32 12.63 21.37
CA PHE A 24 -4.21 13.57 22.02
C PHE A 24 -3.52 14.93 22.12
N ARG A 25 -3.97 15.90 21.31
CA ARG A 25 -3.58 17.29 21.46
C ARG A 25 -4.48 17.94 22.51
N VAL A 26 -3.94 18.21 23.69
CA VAL A 26 -4.56 19.13 24.64
C VAL A 26 -4.18 20.54 24.18
N GLN A 27 -5.13 21.23 23.53
CA GLN A 27 -4.92 22.60 23.08
C GLN A 27 -5.27 23.53 24.24
N ILE A 28 -4.25 23.94 25.01
CA ILE A 28 -4.39 24.96 26.04
C ILE A 28 -4.28 26.32 25.35
N PRO A 29 -5.34 27.15 25.32
CA PRO A 29 -5.22 28.50 24.76
C PRO A 29 -4.33 29.33 25.69
N LEU A 30 -3.07 29.52 25.30
CA LEU A 30 -2.17 30.49 25.92
C LEU A 30 -2.36 31.82 25.20
N GLU A 31 -3.49 32.47 25.46
CA GLU A 31 -3.60 33.89 25.16
C GLU A 31 -2.77 34.64 26.20
N ILE A 32 -1.59 35.13 25.81
CA ILE A 32 -0.93 36.38 26.22
C ILE A 32 0.47 36.36 25.56
N ASP A 33 0.75 37.35 24.72
CA ASP A 33 2.11 37.65 24.26
C ASP A 33 3.01 37.87 25.50
N GLY A 34 3.95 36.93 25.73
CA GLY A 34 4.92 37.03 26.83
C GLY A 34 5.03 35.83 27.77
N GLY A 35 4.30 34.72 27.52
CA GLY A 35 4.45 33.49 28.30
C GLY A 35 3.68 33.51 29.62
N GLY A 36 2.46 32.98 29.59
CA GLY A 36 1.57 32.92 30.74
C GLY A 36 2.03 31.93 31.82
N HIS A 37 1.99 32.38 33.07
CA HIS A 37 1.97 31.52 34.27
C HIS A 37 0.55 31.56 34.85
N LEU A 38 0.09 30.44 35.43
CA LEU A 38 -1.11 30.50 36.27
C LEU A 38 -0.85 31.45 37.45
N PRO A 39 -1.83 32.23 37.93
CA PRO A 39 -1.63 33.25 38.98
C PRO A 39 -1.01 32.73 40.28
N ASN A 40 -1.14 31.42 40.54
CA ASN A 40 -0.57 30.73 41.70
C ASN A 40 0.85 30.15 41.47
N ARG A 41 1.46 30.40 40.30
CA ARG A 41 2.77 29.86 39.88
C ARG A 41 2.88 28.32 39.92
N SER A 42 1.75 27.61 39.92
CA SER A 42 1.75 26.14 40.01
C SER A 42 2.30 25.44 38.78
N ILE A 43 2.30 26.13 37.63
CA ILE A 43 2.87 25.63 36.38
C ILE A 43 3.87 26.65 35.88
N VAL A 44 5.14 26.23 35.83
CA VAL A 44 6.25 26.96 35.23
C VAL A 44 6.71 26.13 34.04
N PHE A 45 6.54 26.65 32.83
CA PHE A 45 7.11 26.05 31.63
C PHE A 45 8.60 26.40 31.59
N THR A 46 9.42 25.59 32.24
CA THR A 46 10.88 25.71 32.15
C THR A 46 11.31 25.15 30.80
N GLY A 47 11.80 26.03 29.93
CA GLY A 47 12.26 25.68 28.59
C GLY A 47 13.30 24.56 28.62
N ILE A 48 12.98 23.48 27.92
CA ILE A 48 13.96 22.63 27.25
C ILE A 48 13.54 22.57 25.78
N THR A 49 14.56 22.74 24.95
CA THR A 49 14.66 22.81 23.49
C THR A 49 13.53 22.11 22.74
N GLU A 50 13.06 22.75 21.66
CA GLU A 50 12.18 22.17 20.63
C GLU A 50 12.46 20.67 20.44
N THR A 51 11.65 19.81 21.04
CA THR A 51 11.51 18.46 20.54
C THR A 51 10.67 18.61 19.29
N THR A 52 11.33 18.69 18.13
CA THR A 52 10.67 18.39 16.85
C THR A 52 9.82 17.14 17.08
N PRO A 53 8.50 17.17 16.78
CA PRO A 53 7.69 15.96 16.86
C PRO A 53 8.44 14.85 16.12
N PRO A 54 8.53 13.62 16.65
CA PRO A 54 9.09 12.52 15.86
C PRO A 54 8.36 12.52 14.53
N GLU A 55 9.12 12.65 13.44
CA GLU A 55 8.59 12.47 12.11
C GLU A 55 7.84 11.13 12.11
N PRO A 56 6.59 11.05 11.62
CA PRO A 56 5.86 9.80 11.62
C PRO A 56 6.73 8.76 10.96
N GLU A 57 7.12 7.72 11.71
CA GLU A 57 7.85 6.59 11.17
C GLU A 57 6.96 6.01 10.07
N THR A 58 7.29 6.30 8.81
CA THR A 58 6.75 5.55 7.70
C THR A 58 7.07 4.09 8.03
N PRO A 59 6.08 3.17 7.98
CA PRO A 59 6.36 1.77 8.28
C PRO A 59 7.56 1.36 7.42
N GLN A 60 8.67 1.01 8.08
CA GLN A 60 9.90 0.67 7.38
C GLN A 60 9.65 -0.69 6.70
N ARG A 61 9.17 -0.62 5.46
CA ARG A 61 8.95 -1.77 4.59
C ARG A 61 10.22 -2.05 3.83
N SER A 62 10.58 -3.33 3.73
CA SER A 62 11.74 -3.78 2.99
C SER A 62 11.40 -3.83 1.50
N LEU A 63 12.25 -3.22 0.67
CA LEU A 63 12.19 -3.37 -0.78
C LEU A 63 12.50 -4.83 -1.14
N VAL A 64 11.56 -5.51 -1.77
CA VAL A 64 11.72 -6.91 -2.20
C VAL A 64 11.97 -7.05 -3.69
N SER A 65 11.53 -6.09 -4.50
CA SER A 65 11.75 -6.08 -5.94
C SER A 65 11.55 -4.70 -6.54
N GLN A 66 12.13 -4.48 -7.72
CA GLN A 66 11.95 -3.29 -8.53
C GLN A 66 11.85 -3.70 -9.99
N VAL A 67 10.85 -3.17 -10.70
CA VAL A 67 10.60 -3.51 -12.10
C VAL A 67 10.13 -2.29 -12.88
N SER A 68 10.56 -2.21 -14.14
CA SER A 68 10.13 -1.21 -15.10
C SER A 68 9.42 -1.89 -16.28
N PHE A 69 8.38 -1.23 -16.78
CA PHE A 69 7.55 -1.70 -17.88
C PHE A 69 7.53 -0.68 -19.02
N PHE A 70 7.50 -1.19 -20.24
CA PHE A 70 7.53 -0.41 -21.46
C PHE A 70 6.44 -0.91 -22.39
N GLU A 71 5.82 -0.01 -23.14
CA GLU A 71 4.85 -0.39 -24.16
C GLU A 71 5.51 -1.31 -25.19
N ASP A 72 4.90 -2.46 -25.46
CA ASP A 72 5.32 -3.30 -26.57
C ASP A 72 4.87 -2.66 -27.88
N VAL A 73 5.72 -1.81 -28.45
CA VAL A 73 5.50 -1.11 -29.73
C VAL A 73 5.42 -2.05 -30.93
N VAL A 74 5.81 -3.33 -30.79
CA VAL A 74 5.74 -4.31 -31.88
C VAL A 74 4.36 -4.92 -31.96
N THR A 75 3.81 -5.34 -30.81
CA THR A 75 2.52 -6.03 -30.78
C THR A 75 1.36 -5.12 -30.40
N TYR A 76 1.63 -3.96 -29.78
CA TYR A 76 0.65 -3.07 -29.16
C TYR A 76 -0.25 -3.80 -28.14
N LYS A 77 0.25 -4.90 -27.54
CA LYS A 77 -0.52 -5.78 -26.63
C LYS A 77 -0.25 -5.52 -25.13
N GLY A 78 0.23 -4.34 -24.78
CA GLY A 78 0.39 -3.89 -23.40
C GLY A 78 1.83 -3.58 -22.99
N PHE A 79 2.07 -3.62 -21.68
CA PHE A 79 3.32 -3.16 -21.07
C PHE A 79 4.12 -4.33 -20.49
N TYR A 80 5.35 -4.50 -20.96
CA TYR A 80 6.25 -5.58 -20.56
C TYR A 80 7.54 -5.04 -19.96
N SER A 81 8.18 -5.84 -19.11
CA SER A 81 9.59 -5.58 -18.79
C SER A 81 10.46 -5.68 -20.04
N ALA A 82 11.65 -5.07 -20.01
CA ALA A 82 12.57 -5.07 -21.15
C ALA A 82 12.92 -6.49 -21.64
N ASN A 83 13.04 -7.45 -20.73
CA ASN A 83 13.28 -8.86 -21.02
C ASN A 83 12.01 -9.68 -21.32
N LYS A 84 10.83 -9.04 -21.38
CA LYS A 84 9.50 -9.67 -21.50
C LYS A 84 9.22 -10.76 -20.46
N ALA A 85 9.82 -10.69 -19.28
CA ALA A 85 9.59 -11.66 -18.20
C ALA A 85 8.47 -11.26 -17.23
N SER A 86 8.01 -10.01 -17.30
CA SER A 86 6.96 -9.41 -16.46
C SER A 86 5.99 -8.61 -17.34
N LYS A 87 4.72 -8.48 -16.92
CA LYS A 87 3.67 -7.76 -17.66
C LYS A 87 2.65 -7.08 -16.73
N ILE A 88 2.11 -5.93 -17.15
CA ILE A 88 0.94 -5.29 -16.52
C ILE A 88 -0.34 -5.61 -17.28
N TYR A 89 -1.41 -5.88 -16.54
CA TYR A 89 -2.77 -6.05 -17.04
C TYR A 89 -3.69 -4.98 -16.45
N THR A 90 -4.21 -4.10 -17.30
CA THR A 90 -5.20 -3.07 -16.93
C THR A 90 -6.59 -3.65 -16.64
N TYR A 91 -6.84 -4.88 -17.07
CA TYR A 91 -8.00 -5.68 -16.67
C TYR A 91 -7.53 -7.14 -16.59
N PRO A 92 -7.63 -7.82 -15.43
CA PRO A 92 -8.38 -7.47 -14.21
C PRO A 92 -7.58 -6.69 -13.14
N ASN A 93 -6.72 -5.72 -13.53
CA ASN A 93 -5.88 -4.95 -12.59
C ASN A 93 -4.88 -5.81 -11.83
N MET A 94 -3.97 -6.43 -12.57
CA MET A 94 -2.96 -7.33 -12.03
C MET A 94 -1.61 -7.11 -12.69
N MET A 95 -0.55 -7.54 -12.03
CA MET A 95 0.79 -7.54 -12.56
C MET A 95 1.38 -8.94 -12.45
N ILE A 96 2.04 -9.39 -13.50
CA ILE A 96 2.88 -10.59 -13.46
C ILE A 96 4.32 -10.14 -13.33
N VAL A 97 5.01 -10.60 -12.29
CA VAL A 97 6.43 -10.33 -12.08
C VAL A 97 7.23 -11.62 -12.05
N GLU A 98 8.48 -11.50 -12.51
CA GLU A 98 9.45 -12.60 -12.47
C GLU A 98 9.93 -12.92 -11.05
N THR A 99 9.92 -11.95 -10.14
CA THR A 99 10.30 -12.19 -8.74
C THR A 99 9.31 -13.15 -8.09
N ILE A 100 9.82 -14.22 -7.47
CA ILE A 100 9.02 -15.18 -6.72
C ILE A 100 8.81 -14.64 -5.31
N LEU A 101 7.59 -14.21 -5.01
CA LEU A 101 7.18 -13.71 -3.71
C LEU A 101 6.51 -14.81 -2.88
N GLU A 102 6.09 -14.48 -1.68
CA GLU A 102 5.36 -15.41 -0.82
C GLU A 102 3.88 -15.42 -1.20
N SER A 103 3.35 -16.57 -1.62
CA SER A 103 1.96 -16.69 -2.05
C SER A 103 1.00 -16.44 -0.89
N GLY A 104 -0.07 -15.68 -1.13
CA GLY A 104 -1.06 -15.26 -0.14
C GLY A 104 -0.66 -14.03 0.69
N ARG A 105 0.57 -13.54 0.54
CA ARG A 105 1.06 -12.37 1.28
C ARG A 105 0.75 -11.07 0.55
N ASP A 106 0.47 -10.03 1.32
CA ASP A 106 0.28 -8.68 0.79
C ASP A 106 1.62 -7.98 0.55
N TYR A 107 1.68 -7.19 -0.53
CA TYR A 107 2.80 -6.38 -0.93
C TYR A 107 2.33 -4.99 -1.31
N TYR A 108 3.17 -3.99 -1.06
CA TYR A 108 2.90 -2.60 -1.42
C TYR A 108 3.69 -2.23 -2.67
N LEU A 109 2.97 -1.80 -3.71
CA LEU A 109 3.55 -1.29 -4.94
C LEU A 109 3.53 0.24 -4.88
N SER A 110 4.70 0.85 -5.05
CA SER A 110 4.86 2.30 -5.01
C SER A 110 5.50 2.81 -6.30
N ASN A 111 4.88 3.85 -6.86
CA ASN A 111 5.45 4.71 -7.88
C ASN A 111 4.86 6.11 -7.65
N THR A 112 5.71 7.14 -7.52
CA THR A 112 5.29 8.55 -7.31
C THR A 112 4.54 8.90 -6.02
N GLY A 113 4.69 8.13 -4.93
CA GLY A 113 4.21 8.51 -3.60
C GLY A 113 2.82 7.98 -3.20
N PHE A 114 2.28 7.02 -3.95
CA PHE A 114 1.11 6.23 -3.57
C PHE A 114 1.48 4.76 -3.41
N ASP A 115 1.02 4.15 -2.31
CA ASP A 115 1.23 2.74 -2.04
C ASP A 115 -0.06 1.96 -2.28
N CYS A 116 0.00 1.04 -3.24
CA CYS A 116 -1.12 0.18 -3.59
C CYS A 116 -0.88 -1.23 -3.04
N VAL A 117 -1.89 -1.81 -2.41
CA VAL A 117 -1.79 -3.16 -1.85
C VAL A 117 -2.14 -4.19 -2.91
N TYR A 118 -1.30 -5.20 -3.05
CA TYR A 118 -1.50 -6.34 -3.92
C TYR A 118 -1.28 -7.62 -3.12
N THR A 119 -2.12 -8.63 -3.33
CA THR A 119 -1.88 -9.97 -2.79
C THR A 119 -1.11 -10.78 -3.83
N ALA A 120 0.01 -11.39 -3.42
CA ALA A 120 0.82 -12.24 -4.27
C ALA A 120 0.18 -13.63 -4.42
N ASN A 121 0.22 -14.17 -5.63
CA ASN A 121 -0.14 -15.55 -5.95
C ASN A 121 0.99 -16.15 -6.78
N VAL A 122 1.71 -17.14 -6.25
CA VAL A 122 2.77 -17.82 -7.01
C VAL A 122 2.16 -18.93 -7.83
N CYS A 123 2.40 -18.92 -9.14
CA CYS A 123 1.77 -19.83 -10.08
C CYS A 123 2.68 -20.11 -11.27
N THR A 124 2.33 -21.10 -12.09
CA THR A 124 3.05 -21.39 -13.33
C THR A 124 2.32 -20.85 -14.54
N MET A 125 3.00 -20.07 -15.37
CA MET A 125 2.44 -19.52 -16.61
C MET A 125 2.09 -20.63 -17.60
N ASN A 126 0.96 -20.45 -18.31
CA ASN A 126 0.50 -21.34 -19.39
C ASN A 126 0.25 -22.80 -18.94
N ILE A 127 -0.04 -22.98 -17.65
CA ILE A 127 -0.56 -24.23 -17.08
C ILE A 127 -2.02 -24.01 -16.67
N SER A 128 -2.83 -25.08 -16.63
CA SER A 128 -4.21 -24.98 -16.16
C SER A 128 -4.28 -24.56 -14.68
N LYS A 129 -5.23 -23.68 -14.35
CA LYS A 129 -5.41 -23.19 -12.96
C LYS A 129 -5.61 -24.32 -11.95
N ALA A 130 -6.34 -25.37 -12.33
CA ALA A 130 -6.56 -26.55 -11.49
C ALA A 130 -5.27 -27.31 -11.12
N SER A 131 -4.18 -27.09 -11.88
CA SER A 131 -2.87 -27.71 -11.67
C SER A 131 -1.82 -26.72 -11.12
N GLY A 132 -2.23 -25.60 -10.52
CA GLY A 132 -1.31 -24.56 -10.04
C GLY A 132 -0.91 -23.53 -11.10
N GLY A 133 -1.68 -23.46 -12.19
CA GLY A 133 -1.53 -22.45 -13.22
C GLY A 133 -2.00 -21.07 -12.79
N CYS A 134 -1.44 -20.04 -13.44
CA CYS A 134 -1.83 -18.65 -13.25
C CYS A 134 -3.28 -18.37 -13.70
N VAL A 135 -3.91 -17.34 -13.13
CA VAL A 135 -5.26 -16.92 -13.52
C VAL A 135 -5.28 -16.41 -14.95
N VAL A 136 -4.19 -15.77 -15.38
CA VAL A 136 -3.99 -15.34 -16.76
C VAL A 136 -2.94 -16.21 -17.46
N SER A 137 -3.15 -16.44 -18.75
CA SER A 137 -2.17 -17.07 -19.64
C SER A 137 -1.64 -16.03 -20.62
N ASP A 138 -0.33 -16.05 -20.86
CA ASP A 138 0.33 -15.24 -21.87
C ASP A 138 1.47 -16.05 -22.47
N ALA A 139 1.38 -16.32 -23.78
CA ALA A 139 2.38 -17.11 -24.49
C ALA A 139 3.77 -16.46 -24.51
N SER A 140 3.86 -15.16 -24.24
CA SER A 140 5.12 -14.42 -24.15
C SER A 140 5.80 -14.57 -22.79
N LEU A 141 5.09 -15.11 -21.79
CA LEU A 141 5.59 -15.37 -20.44
C LEU A 141 5.72 -16.90 -20.23
N SER A 142 6.63 -17.32 -19.36
CA SER A 142 6.82 -18.75 -19.06
C SER A 142 7.41 -18.97 -17.66
N GLY A 143 7.33 -20.21 -17.17
CA GLY A 143 7.88 -20.61 -15.87
C GLY A 143 7.01 -20.21 -14.68
N ILE A 144 7.60 -20.35 -13.49
CA ILE A 144 6.98 -19.91 -12.23
C ILE A 144 7.08 -18.40 -12.15
N LYS A 145 5.98 -17.74 -11.80
CA LYS A 145 5.85 -16.29 -11.68
C LYS A 145 4.99 -15.93 -10.47
N THR A 146 5.03 -14.65 -10.09
CA THR A 146 4.10 -14.11 -9.11
C THR A 146 3.06 -13.25 -9.82
N GLU A 147 1.78 -13.57 -9.62
CA GLU A 147 0.68 -12.65 -9.89
C GLU A 147 0.47 -11.75 -8.68
N LEU A 148 0.61 -10.45 -8.89
CA LEU A 148 0.23 -9.43 -7.93
C LEU A 148 -1.19 -9.01 -8.30
N ILE A 149 -2.14 -9.40 -7.45
CA ILE A 149 -3.57 -9.15 -7.64
C ILE A 149 -3.95 -7.96 -6.77
N PHE A 150 -4.47 -6.90 -7.38
CA PHE A 150 -4.80 -5.67 -6.65
C PHE A 150 -5.83 -5.94 -5.55
N LYS A 151 -5.52 -5.49 -4.33
CA LYS A 151 -6.42 -5.54 -3.17
C LYS A 151 -7.10 -4.19 -3.02
N THR A 152 -8.40 -4.17 -3.26
CA THR A 152 -9.23 -2.95 -3.18
C THR A 152 -9.20 -2.31 -1.78
N PRO A 153 -9.30 -0.97 -1.72
CA PRO A 153 -10.44 -0.40 -1.00
C PRO A 153 -11.30 0.48 -1.94
N ALA A 154 -12.44 0.97 -1.43
CA ALA A 154 -13.59 1.59 -2.13
C ALA A 154 -13.33 2.77 -3.11
N VAL A 155 -12.08 3.18 -3.35
CA VAL A 155 -11.69 4.16 -4.38
C VAL A 155 -11.08 3.40 -5.57
N GLY A 156 -11.96 2.74 -6.32
CA GLY A 156 -11.61 2.09 -7.59
C GLY A 156 -10.92 3.06 -8.55
N ASN A 157 -9.98 2.54 -9.35
CA ASN A 157 -9.18 3.23 -10.37
C ASN A 157 -8.10 4.22 -9.89
N ALA A 158 -8.19 4.86 -8.72
CA ALA A 158 -7.18 5.85 -8.31
C ALA A 158 -5.79 5.23 -8.06
N CYS A 159 -5.72 4.03 -7.49
CA CYS A 159 -4.45 3.37 -7.24
C CYS A 159 -3.76 2.98 -8.54
N LEU A 160 -4.49 2.35 -9.46
CA LEU A 160 -3.96 1.91 -10.75
C LEU A 160 -3.62 3.09 -11.66
N ASN A 161 -4.47 4.12 -11.73
CA ASN A 161 -4.18 5.31 -12.53
C ASN A 161 -3.02 6.12 -11.97
N GLN A 162 -2.64 5.95 -10.70
CA GLN A 162 -1.50 6.64 -10.11
C GLN A 162 -0.23 5.79 -10.15
N THR A 163 -0.31 4.48 -9.91
CA THR A 163 0.82 3.55 -10.13
C THR A 163 1.15 3.42 -11.62
N PHE A 164 0.14 3.49 -12.49
CA PHE A 164 0.24 3.23 -13.92
C PHE A 164 -0.30 4.38 -14.79
N GLY A 165 -0.36 5.62 -14.29
CA GLY A 165 -0.77 6.77 -15.11
C GLY A 165 -2.24 6.74 -15.58
N ASN A 166 -2.89 7.90 -15.60
CA ASN A 166 -4.29 7.99 -16.00
C ASN A 166 -4.43 7.79 -17.53
N ALA A 167 -5.21 6.80 -17.96
CA ALA A 167 -5.51 6.54 -19.38
C ALA A 167 -6.16 7.73 -20.11
N ALA A 168 -6.64 8.73 -19.37
CA ALA A 168 -7.34 9.91 -19.90
C ALA A 168 -6.44 10.94 -20.61
N ASN A 169 -5.11 10.91 -20.47
CA ASN A 169 -4.19 11.91 -21.04
C ASN A 169 -3.18 11.36 -22.07
N GLY A 170 -3.47 10.19 -22.64
CA GLY A 170 -2.55 9.45 -23.49
C GLY A 170 -1.82 8.39 -22.68
N PHE A 171 -1.78 7.16 -23.18
CA PHE A 171 -1.09 6.06 -22.52
C PHE A 171 0.37 6.45 -22.25
N ALA A 172 0.80 6.37 -20.99
CA ALA A 172 2.21 6.51 -20.65
C ALA A 172 2.97 5.43 -21.45
N LYS A 173 4.01 5.80 -22.20
CA LYS A 173 4.81 4.84 -22.99
C LYS A 173 5.62 3.87 -22.13
N SER A 174 5.77 4.17 -20.84
CA SER A 174 6.50 3.35 -19.87
C SER A 174 6.08 3.65 -18.44
N TYR A 175 6.21 2.64 -17.57
CA TYR A 175 6.13 2.75 -16.11
C TYR A 175 7.47 2.35 -15.52
N GLN A 176 8.22 3.32 -15.00
CA GLN A 176 9.59 3.08 -14.54
C GLN A 176 9.63 2.99 -13.02
N ASP A 177 10.57 2.19 -12.52
CA ASP A 177 10.93 2.12 -11.10
C ASP A 177 9.76 1.78 -10.18
N ILE A 178 8.91 0.83 -10.59
CA ILE A 178 7.87 0.31 -9.72
C ILE A 178 8.55 -0.51 -8.62
N LYS A 179 8.45 -0.03 -7.39
CA LYS A 179 9.04 -0.65 -6.21
C LYS A 179 8.00 -1.51 -5.51
N ILE A 180 8.39 -2.73 -5.17
CA ILE A 180 7.58 -3.71 -4.46
C ILE A 180 8.17 -3.85 -3.07
N TYR A 181 7.35 -3.59 -2.06
CA TYR A 181 7.70 -3.64 -0.66
C TYR A 181 6.90 -4.72 0.07
N ASP A 182 7.48 -5.28 1.14
CA ASP A 182 6.79 -6.26 1.97
C ASP A 182 5.58 -5.68 2.72
N GLY A 183 4.55 -6.51 2.94
CA GLY A 183 3.30 -6.11 3.58
C GLY A 183 3.32 -6.01 5.11
N LYS A 184 4.34 -6.61 5.75
CA LYS A 184 4.38 -7.06 7.15
C LYS A 184 3.18 -7.89 7.58
#